data_AF-A0A353T0Y8-F1
#
_entry.id   AF-A0A353T0Y8-F1
#
_cell.length_a   1.000
_cell.length_b   1.000
_cell.length_c   1.000
_cell.angle_alpha   90.00
_cell.angle_beta   90.00
_cell.angle_gamma   90.00
#
_symmetry.space_group_name_H-M   'P 1'
#
loop_
_entity.id
_entity.type
_entity.pdbx_description
1 polymer ?
#
loop_
_entity_poly.entity_id
_entity_poly.type
_entity_poly.pdbx_seq_one_letter_code
_entity_poly.pdbx_strand_id
1 'polypeptide(L)'
;NFLNSSHGRACISIREDEIAAESVGIPVTRYKVIAFTVGAFCAGIAGGLYASYFYFLKPGTFGFLKSIDVLVIVVLGGMGSMSGSILAAVLLALISTFLQSFPELRMILYSLLLIVIMIFRPQGLMGSKEISLSIFGKLGKFLSPGKGRE
;
A
#
# COMPACT_ATOMS: atom_id res chain seq x y z
N ASN A 1 8.74 7.88 11.48
CA ASN A 1 7.61 6.96 11.76
C ASN A 1 6.36 7.79 12.05
N PHE A 2 5.46 7.91 11.07
CA PHE A 2 4.24 8.70 11.17
C PHE A 2 3.27 8.11 12.21
N LEU A 3 3.25 6.78 12.36
CA LEU A 3 2.42 6.07 13.34
C LEU A 3 2.78 6.40 14.79
N ASN A 4 4.06 6.71 15.05
CA ASN A 4 4.54 7.09 16.38
C ASN A 4 4.40 8.59 16.69
N SER A 5 3.89 9.39 15.75
CA SER A 5 3.69 10.83 15.94
C SER A 5 2.35 11.13 16.64
N SER A 6 2.21 12.33 17.23
CA SER A 6 0.97 12.76 17.88
C SER A 6 -0.23 12.72 16.90
N HIS A 7 -0.01 13.20 15.67
CA HIS A 7 -1.02 13.17 14.61
C HIS A 7 -1.37 11.74 14.15
N GLY A 8 -0.38 10.84 14.09
CA GLY A 8 -0.62 9.44 13.75
C GLY A 8 -1.46 8.71 14.80
N ARG A 9 -1.18 8.95 16.09
CA ARG A 9 -1.99 8.41 17.19
C ARG A 9 -3.42 8.95 17.18
N ALA A 10 -3.60 10.24 16.89
CA ALA A 10 -4.93 10.83 16.74
C ALA A 10 -5.74 10.13 15.63
N CYS A 11 -5.13 9.85 14.48
CA CYS A 11 -5.79 9.10 13.40
C CYS A 11 -6.12 7.64 13.79
N ILE A 12 -5.27 6.98 14.58
CA ILE A 12 -5.54 5.62 15.08
C ILE A 12 -6.72 5.64 16.06
N SER A 13 -6.78 6.61 16.96
CA SER A 13 -7.92 6.76 17.89
C SER A 13 -9.24 6.96 17.16
N ILE A 14 -9.26 7.80 16.11
CA ILE A 14 -10.44 8.01 15.26
C ILE A 14 -10.87 6.73 14.53
N ARG A 15 -9.92 5.87 14.16
CA ARG A 15 -10.19 4.58 13.51
C ARG A 15 -10.86 3.57 14.46
N GLU A 16 -10.51 3.59 15.75
CA GLU A 16 -11.07 2.66 16.74
C GLU A 16 -12.47 3.10 17.19
N ASP A 17 -12.62 4.35 17.62
CA ASP A 17 -13.92 4.93 17.99
C ASP A 17 -13.91 6.46 17.82
N GLU A 18 -14.72 6.93 16.88
CA GLU A 18 -14.85 8.35 16.57
C GLU A 18 -15.49 9.15 17.71
N ILE A 19 -16.51 8.59 18.37
CA ILE A 19 -17.24 9.27 19.45
C ILE A 19 -16.33 9.40 20.67
N ALA A 20 -15.58 8.34 20.98
CA ALA A 20 -14.59 8.38 22.06
C ALA A 20 -13.47 9.39 21.76
N ALA A 21 -12.95 9.43 20.53
CA ALA A 21 -11.91 10.38 20.15
C ALA A 21 -12.37 11.85 20.27
N GLU A 22 -13.62 12.13 19.90
CA GLU A 22 -14.22 13.46 20.04
C GLU A 22 -14.37 13.85 21.53
N SER A 23 -14.76 12.90 22.40
CA SER A 23 -14.91 13.14 23.85
C SER A 23 -13.61 13.56 24.56
N VAL A 24 -12.45 13.14 24.04
CA VAL A 24 -11.12 13.47 24.58
C VAL A 24 -10.57 14.78 23.96
N GLY A 25 -11.37 15.46 23.13
CA GLY A 25 -11.02 16.76 22.53
C GLY A 25 -10.21 16.67 21.23
N ILE A 26 -10.20 15.51 20.56
CA ILE A 26 -9.55 15.36 19.25
C ILE A 26 -10.48 15.90 18.15
N PRO A 27 -10.07 16.87 17.33
CA PRO A 27 -10.90 17.39 16.24
C PRO A 27 -11.01 16.38 15.08
N VAL A 28 -11.98 15.46 15.16
CA VAL A 28 -12.16 14.34 14.23
C VAL A 28 -12.30 14.76 12.77
N THR A 29 -13.08 15.81 12.51
CA THR A 29 -13.33 16.35 11.16
C THR A 29 -12.05 16.84 10.50
N ARG A 30 -11.23 17.60 11.23
CA ARG A 30 -9.95 18.14 10.72
C ARG A 30 -8.99 17.03 10.32
N TYR A 31 -8.84 16.00 11.16
CA TYR A 31 -7.95 14.88 10.88
C TYR A 31 -8.43 14.03 9.68
N LYS A 32 -9.74 13.81 9.54
CA LYS A 32 -10.31 13.13 8.36
C LYS A 32 -10.05 13.91 7.07
N VAL A 33 -10.26 15.23 7.07
CA VAL A 33 -10.02 16.08 5.90
C VAL A 33 -8.53 16.08 5.52
N ILE A 34 -7.61 16.17 6.49
CA ILE A 34 -6.17 16.11 6.22
C ILE A 34 -5.80 14.75 5.63
N ALA A 35 -6.25 13.64 6.22
CA ALA A 35 -5.97 12.30 5.72
C ALA A 35 -6.49 12.10 4.29
N PHE A 36 -7.72 12.55 4.02
CA PHE A 36 -8.32 12.50 2.68
C PHE A 36 -7.55 13.38 1.67
N THR A 37 -7.17 14.60 2.05
CA THR A 37 -6.46 15.54 1.18
C THR A 37 -5.08 15.00 0.79
N VAL A 38 -4.34 14.44 1.74
CA VAL A 38 -3.03 13.80 1.47
C VAL A 38 -3.19 12.59 0.54
N GLY A 39 -4.22 11.76 0.77
CA GLY A 39 -4.53 10.63 -0.10
C GLY A 39 -4.90 11.05 -1.52
N ALA A 40 -5.79 12.03 -1.66
CA ALA A 40 -6.24 12.58 -2.94
C ALA A 40 -5.10 13.26 -3.71
N PHE A 41 -4.20 13.96 -3.01
CA PHE A 41 -3.01 14.54 -3.61
C PHE A 41 -2.09 13.48 -4.23
N CYS A 42 -1.77 12.41 -3.49
CA CYS A 42 -0.97 11.31 -4.00
C CYS A 42 -1.67 10.58 -5.16
N ALA A 43 -2.98 10.35 -5.07
CA ALA A 43 -3.78 9.73 -6.13
C ALA A 43 -3.82 10.59 -7.40
N GLY A 44 -3.92 11.92 -7.25
CA GLY A 44 -3.88 12.86 -8.37
C GLY A 44 -2.55 12.85 -9.11
N ILE A 45 -1.42 12.83 -8.39
CA ILE A 45 -0.08 12.69 -8.99
C ILE A 45 0.04 11.36 -9.71
N ALA A 46 -0.39 10.25 -9.10
CA ALA A 46 -0.35 8.94 -9.72
C ALA A 46 -1.21 8.87 -10.99
N GLY A 47 -2.40 9.46 -10.99
CA GLY A 47 -3.27 9.55 -12.15
C GLY A 47 -2.67 10.40 -13.28
N GLY A 48 -2.06 11.54 -12.96
CA GLY A 48 -1.36 12.39 -13.92
C GLY A 48 -0.19 11.66 -14.60
N LEU A 49 0.62 10.95 -13.81
CA LEU A 49 1.71 10.11 -14.34
C LEU A 49 1.18 8.97 -15.21
N TYR A 50 0.09 8.33 -14.82
CA TYR A 50 -0.55 7.26 -15.59
C TYR A 50 -1.04 7.76 -16.95
N ALA A 51 -1.70 8.93 -16.98
CA ALA A 51 -2.18 9.55 -18.22
C ALA A 51 -1.02 9.89 -19.17
N SER A 52 0.09 10.41 -18.62
CA SER A 52 1.29 10.72 -19.40
C SER A 52 1.99 9.48 -19.98
N TYR A 53 1.84 8.31 -19.37
CA TYR A 53 2.48 7.07 -19.83
C TYR A 53 1.69 6.37 -20.94
N PHE A 54 0.36 6.29 -20.82
CA PHE A 54 -0.47 5.52 -21.75
C PHE A 54 -0.94 6.30 -22.99
N TYR A 55 -0.86 7.63 -23.00
CA TYR A 55 -1.29 8.58 -24.06
C TYR A 55 -2.74 8.45 -24.56
N PHE A 56 -3.42 7.33 -24.31
CA PHE A 56 -4.78 7.02 -24.69
C PHE A 56 -5.50 6.36 -23.52
N LEU A 57 -6.54 7.02 -23.02
CA LEU A 57 -7.34 6.56 -21.88
C LEU A 57 -8.69 6.05 -22.38
N LYS A 58 -8.95 4.76 -22.17
CA LYS A 58 -10.27 4.16 -22.43
C LYS A 58 -11.10 4.19 -21.14
N PRO A 59 -12.38 4.62 -21.17
CA PRO A 59 -13.22 4.61 -19.97
C PRO A 59 -13.45 3.19 -19.42
N GLY A 60 -13.44 2.17 -20.29
CA GLY A 60 -13.56 0.77 -19.88
C GLY A 60 -12.39 0.24 -19.04
N THR A 61 -11.22 0.89 -19.07
CA THR A 61 -10.09 0.49 -18.23
C THR A 61 -10.20 0.99 -16.80
N PHE A 62 -11.03 1.99 -16.49
CA PHE A 62 -11.25 2.52 -15.13
C PHE A 62 -12.55 2.03 -14.51
N GLY A 63 -12.80 0.72 -14.63
CA GLY A 63 -13.97 0.08 -14.02
C GLY A 63 -13.70 -0.44 -12.61
N PHE A 64 -14.69 -1.14 -12.07
CA PHE A 64 -14.65 -1.82 -10.77
C PHE A 64 -13.40 -2.70 -10.57
N LEU A 65 -12.95 -3.38 -11.63
CA LEU A 65 -11.76 -4.23 -11.59
C LEU A 65 -10.48 -3.47 -11.19
N LYS A 66 -10.35 -2.18 -11.55
CA LYS A 66 -9.21 -1.36 -11.12
C LYS A 66 -9.26 -0.97 -9.66
N SER A 67 -10.46 -0.74 -9.12
CA SER A 67 -10.61 -0.53 -7.68
C SER A 67 -10.17 -1.77 -6.91
N ILE A 68 -10.50 -2.98 -7.40
CA ILE A 68 -10.01 -4.23 -6.80
C ILE A 68 -8.49 -4.33 -6.90
N ASP A 69 -7.87 -4.05 -8.06
CA ASP A 69 -6.41 -4.07 -8.20
C ASP A 69 -5.72 -3.23 -7.10
N VAL A 70 -6.21 -2.00 -6.88
CA VAL A 70 -5.67 -1.09 -5.86
C VAL A 70 -5.92 -1.63 -4.44
N LEU A 71 -7.11 -2.18 -4.16
CA LEU A 71 -7.42 -2.80 -2.87
C LEU A 71 -6.52 -4.00 -2.58
N VAL A 72 -6.27 -4.87 -3.56
CA VAL A 72 -5.39 -6.03 -3.39
C VAL A 72 -3.98 -5.58 -3.04
N ILE A 73 -3.43 -4.55 -3.70
CA ILE A 73 -2.12 -3.99 -3.38
C ILE A 73 -2.05 -3.50 -1.92
N VAL A 74 -3.05 -2.74 -1.47
CA VAL A 74 -3.06 -2.16 -0.11
C VAL A 74 -3.30 -3.23 0.96
N VAL A 75 -4.22 -4.16 0.73
CA VAL A 75 -4.54 -5.25 1.67
C VAL A 75 -3.36 -6.23 1.78
N LEU A 76 -2.71 -6.54 0.65
CA LEU A 76 -1.51 -7.37 0.63
C LEU A 76 -0.34 -6.69 1.34
N GLY A 77 -0.15 -5.39 1.15
CA GLY A 77 0.88 -4.61 1.84
C GLY A 77 0.64 -4.44 3.34
N GLY A 78 -0.63 -4.34 3.74
CA GLY A 78 -1.09 -4.15 5.12
C GLY A 78 -1.56 -2.72 5.38
N MET A 79 -2.74 -2.58 6.00
CA MET A 79 -3.43 -1.29 6.24
C MET A 79 -2.65 -0.28 7.12
N GLY A 80 -1.59 -0.72 7.80
CA GLY A 80 -0.80 0.08 8.71
C GLY A 80 0.61 0.42 8.22
N SER A 81 1.05 -0.03 7.04
CA SER A 81 2.44 0.12 6.60
C SER A 81 2.58 0.63 5.17
N MET A 82 3.17 1.83 5.02
CA MET A 82 3.49 2.40 3.72
C MET A 82 4.56 1.59 2.99
N SER A 83 5.60 1.11 3.69
CA SER A 83 6.65 0.29 3.07
C SER A 83 6.14 -1.09 2.65
N GLY A 84 5.18 -1.67 3.39
CA GLY A 84 4.49 -2.90 2.98
C GLY A 84 3.67 -2.72 1.71
N SER A 85 2.97 -1.60 1.57
CA SER A 85 2.19 -1.27 0.36
C SER A 85 3.08 -1.07 -0.87
N ILE A 86 4.25 -0.42 -0.72
CA ILE A 86 5.21 -0.26 -1.82
C ILE A 86 5.78 -1.62 -2.26
N LEU A 87 6.19 -2.46 -1.31
CA LEU A 87 6.70 -3.80 -1.62
C LEU A 87 5.64 -4.67 -2.31
N ALA A 88 4.40 -4.63 -1.82
CA ALA A 88 3.25 -5.30 -2.40
C ALA A 88 2.99 -4.84 -3.83
N ALA A 89 3.04 -3.53 -4.09
CA ALA A 89 2.86 -2.96 -5.42
C ALA A 89 3.93 -3.46 -6.39
N VAL A 90 5.21 -3.47 -5.99
CA VAL A 90 6.31 -3.97 -6.83
C VAL A 90 6.15 -5.45 -7.11
N LEU A 91 5.85 -6.26 -6.09
CA LEU A 91 5.69 -7.70 -6.22
C LEU A 91 4.50 -8.07 -7.13
N LEU A 92 3.34 -7.42 -6.93
CA LEU A 92 2.18 -7.62 -7.78
C LEU A 92 2.38 -7.10 -9.20
N ALA A 93 3.13 -6.01 -9.39
CA ALA A 93 3.49 -5.51 -10.72
C ALA A 93 4.38 -6.51 -11.47
N LEU A 94 5.35 -7.13 -10.80
CA LEU A 94 6.17 -8.19 -11.38
C LEU A 94 5.31 -9.39 -11.77
N ILE A 95 4.46 -9.87 -10.85
CA ILE A 95 3.51 -10.97 -11.14
C ILE A 95 2.61 -10.61 -12.32
N SER A 96 2.05 -9.40 -12.35
CA SER A 96 1.17 -8.95 -13.43
C SER A 96 1.88 -8.88 -14.78
N THR A 97 3.17 -8.57 -14.79
CA THR A 97 3.98 -8.52 -16.02
C THR A 97 4.20 -9.93 -16.57
N PHE A 98 4.48 -10.92 -15.72
CA PHE A 98 4.59 -12.32 -16.15
C PHE A 98 3.25 -12.91 -16.60
N LEU A 99 2.14 -12.48 -15.98
CA LEU A 99 0.79 -12.92 -16.33
C LEU A 99 0.14 -12.12 -17.47
N GLN A 100 0.87 -11.20 -18.11
CA GLN A 100 0.33 -10.31 -19.13
C GLN A 100 -0.29 -11.06 -20.33
N SER A 101 0.19 -12.27 -20.63
CA SER A 101 -0.30 -13.12 -21.72
C SER A 101 -1.72 -13.68 -21.50
N PHE A 102 -2.24 -13.70 -20.27
CA PHE A 102 -3.55 -14.27 -19.95
C PHE A 102 -4.40 -13.31 -19.09
N PRO A 103 -5.13 -12.36 -19.69
CA PRO A 103 -5.89 -11.35 -18.95
C PRO A 103 -7.04 -11.92 -18.11
N GLU A 104 -7.66 -13.03 -18.54
CA GLU A 104 -8.73 -13.71 -17.80
C GLU A 104 -8.23 -14.35 -16.50
N LEU A 105 -7.05 -15.00 -16.56
CA LEU A 105 -6.44 -15.60 -15.37
C LEU A 105 -6.05 -14.54 -14.33
N ARG A 106 -5.64 -13.34 -14.76
CA ARG A 106 -5.32 -12.23 -13.87
C ARG A 106 -6.52 -11.83 -12.99
N MET A 107 -7.71 -11.72 -13.58
CA MET A 107 -8.93 -11.30 -12.86
C MET A 107 -9.34 -12.31 -11.78
N ILE A 108 -9.29 -13.60 -12.11
CA ILE A 108 -9.59 -14.68 -11.17
C ILE A 108 -8.52 -14.72 -10.08
N LEU A 109 -7.25 -14.61 -10.46
CA LEU A 109 -6.14 -14.70 -9.53
C LEU A 109 -6.17 -13.57 -8.50
N TYR A 110 -6.45 -12.33 -8.88
CA TYR A 110 -6.54 -11.22 -7.92
C TYR A 110 -7.69 -11.36 -6.92
N SER A 111 -8.85 -11.79 -7.38
CA SER A 111 -10.01 -12.02 -6.52
C SER A 111 -9.74 -13.14 -5.51
N LEU A 112 -9.12 -14.23 -5.98
CA LEU A 112 -8.72 -15.36 -5.13
C LEU A 112 -7.62 -14.96 -4.14
N LEU A 113 -6.64 -14.18 -4.58
CA LEU A 113 -5.53 -13.70 -3.76
C LEU A 113 -6.04 -12.81 -2.62
N LEU A 114 -7.03 -11.95 -2.89
CA LEU A 114 -7.71 -11.14 -1.87
C LEU A 114 -8.36 -12.03 -0.80
N ILE A 115 -9.16 -13.02 -1.21
CA ILE A 115 -9.85 -13.95 -0.30
C ILE A 115 -8.84 -14.73 0.55
N VAL A 116 -7.80 -15.27 -0.08
CA VAL A 116 -6.74 -16.01 0.61
C VAL A 116 -6.04 -15.13 1.66
N ILE A 117 -5.72 -13.88 1.33
CA ILE A 117 -5.08 -12.97 2.30
C ILE A 117 -6.01 -12.64 3.46
N MET A 118 -7.29 -12.38 3.20
CA MET A 118 -8.25 -12.12 4.28
C MET A 118 -8.39 -13.31 5.23
N ILE A 119 -8.33 -14.53 4.72
CA ILE A 119 -8.43 -15.76 5.52
C ILE A 119 -7.15 -15.99 6.33
N PHE A 120 -5.98 -15.94 5.69
CA PHE A 120 -4.72 -16.33 6.32
C PHE A 120 -4.07 -15.21 7.14
N ARG A 121 -4.28 -13.93 6.77
CA ARG A 121 -3.61 -12.81 7.42
C ARG A 121 -4.28 -11.46 7.15
N PRO A 122 -5.36 -11.11 7.88
CA PRO A 122 -6.10 -9.85 7.68
C PRO A 122 -5.28 -8.58 7.97
N GLN A 123 -4.08 -8.72 8.55
CA GLN A 123 -3.14 -7.62 8.76
C GLN A 123 -2.19 -7.37 7.57
N GLY A 124 -2.17 -8.22 6.54
CA GLY A 124 -1.26 -8.11 5.38
C GLY A 124 0.17 -8.64 5.63
N LEU A 125 1.06 -8.55 4.62
CA LEU A 125 2.43 -9.08 4.67
C LEU A 125 3.28 -8.44 5.78
N MET A 126 3.09 -7.14 6.04
CA MET A 126 3.88 -6.38 7.02
C MET A 126 3.10 -5.85 8.22
N GLY A 127 1.76 -5.96 8.26
CA GLY A 127 0.97 -5.52 9.41
C GLY A 127 1.25 -4.07 9.80
N SER A 128 1.55 -3.87 11.08
CA SER A 128 1.97 -2.58 11.66
C SER A 128 3.49 -2.41 11.78
N LYS A 129 4.29 -3.39 11.31
CA LYS A 129 5.75 -3.30 11.37
C LYS A 129 6.25 -2.67 10.08
N GLU A 130 6.66 -1.40 10.14
CA GLU A 130 7.47 -0.80 9.08
C GLU A 130 8.72 -1.68 8.88
N ILE A 131 9.04 -2.06 7.64
CA ILE A 131 10.38 -2.55 7.30
C ILE A 131 11.27 -1.34 7.53
N SER A 132 11.89 -1.31 8.71
CA SER A 132 13.04 -0.48 8.95
C SER A 132 14.11 -0.88 7.92
N LEU A 133 14.73 0.14 7.33
CA LEU A 133 15.86 0.14 6.39
C LEU A 133 17.03 -0.84 6.71
N SER A 134 16.96 -1.59 7.81
CA SER A 134 17.92 -2.58 8.28
C SER A 134 18.06 -3.81 7.36
N ILE A 135 17.00 -4.22 6.63
CA ILE A 135 17.11 -5.36 5.69
C ILE A 135 17.97 -4.99 4.47
N PHE A 136 17.85 -3.76 3.97
CA PHE A 136 18.67 -3.28 2.85
C PHE A 136 20.14 -3.08 3.27
N GLY A 137 20.39 -2.65 4.50
CA GLY A 137 21.74 -2.57 5.08
C GLY A 137 22.43 -3.93 5.29
N LYS A 138 21.66 -4.99 5.61
CA LYS A 138 22.21 -6.37 5.69
C LYS A 138 22.50 -6.96 4.31
N LEU A 139 21.69 -6.66 3.31
CA LEU A 139 21.92 -7.12 1.93
C LEU A 139 23.13 -6.42 1.29
N GLY A 140 23.35 -5.14 1.58
CA GLY A 140 24.56 -4.40 1.17
C GLY A 140 25.86 -4.95 1.81
N LYS A 141 25.81 -5.47 3.04
CA LYS A 141 26.94 -6.18 3.66
C LYS A 141 27.18 -7.57 3.07
N PHE A 142 26.14 -8.23 2.56
CA PHE A 142 26.25 -9.54 1.92
C PHE A 142 26.76 -9.45 0.47
N LEU A 143 26.53 -8.32 -0.19
CA LEU A 143 27.00 -8.01 -1.54
C LEU A 143 28.40 -7.37 -1.60
N SER A 144 29.12 -7.23 -0.49
CA SER A 144 30.55 -6.88 -0.53
C SER A 144 31.35 -8.17 -0.79
N PRO A 145 31.88 -8.40 -2.01
CA PRO A 145 32.82 -9.48 -2.20
C PRO A 145 34.08 -9.16 -1.37
N GLY A 146 34.65 -10.21 -0.78
CA GLY A 146 35.75 -10.12 0.15
C GLY A 146 36.89 -9.25 -0.39
N LYS A 147 37.28 -8.24 0.39
CA LYS A 147 38.59 -7.62 0.23
C LYS A 147 39.61 -8.63 0.73
N GLY A 148 40.39 -9.15 -0.20
CA GLY A 148 41.41 -10.17 -0.01
C GLY A 148 42.44 -9.77 1.05
N ARG A 149 43.01 -10.83 1.63
CA ARG A 149 44.22 -10.84 2.43
C ARG A 149 45.33 -10.06 1.73
N GLU A 150 45.87 -9.05 2.39
CA GLU A 150 47.30 -8.75 2.53
C GLU A 150 47.50 -8.10 3.90
#